data_AF-A0A1F8TR61-F1
#
_entry.id   AF-A0A1F8TR61-F1
#
_cell.length_a   1.000
_cell.length_b   1.000
_cell.length_c   1.000
_cell.angle_alpha   90.00
_cell.angle_beta   90.00
_cell.angle_gamma   90.00
#
_symmetry.space_group_name_H-M   'P 1'
#
loop_
_entity.id
_entity.type
_entity.pdbx_description
1 polymer ?
#
loop_
_entity_poly.entity_id
_entity_poly.type
_entity_poly.pdbx_seq_one_letter_code
_entity_poly.pdbx_strand_id
1 'polypeptide(L)'
;MLYQIVVFLHIVFVFGYLLAHGVSAAVAFALKKERDPQRIRAMLDLSAASYPTMFMSLYAFITFGIIAGFQMNWWKFGWIWVSIVILLLIVFLMMAFGGGLYGEARKAAGTRYNVKGKWFPPEPAKSDEEVYAILAKTNPILLTVIGYGGFAIIAWLMIAKPF
;
A
#
# COMPACT_ATOMS: atom_id res chain seq x y z
N MET A 1 21.67 22.52 4.56
CA MET A 1 21.62 21.39 5.52
C MET A 1 20.19 20.95 5.83
N LEU A 2 19.31 21.82 6.35
CA LEU A 2 17.94 21.42 6.75
C LEU A 2 17.12 20.78 5.60
N TYR A 3 17.11 21.39 4.41
CA TYR A 3 16.42 20.84 3.23
C TYR A 3 16.93 19.44 2.84
N GLN A 4 18.25 19.23 2.84
CA GLN A 4 18.85 17.93 2.52
C GLN A 4 18.44 16.85 3.53
N ILE A 5 18.31 17.20 4.82
CA ILE A 5 17.79 16.29 5.84
C ILE A 5 16.33 15.94 5.57
N VAL A 6 15.49 16.91 5.20
CA VAL A 6 14.08 16.68 4.85
C VAL A 6 13.97 15.71 3.66
N VAL A 7 14.76 15.95 2.60
CA VAL A 7 14.78 15.06 1.43
C VAL A 7 15.30 13.66 1.79
N PHE A 8 16.35 13.58 2.61
CA PHE A 8 16.86 12.29 3.10
C PHE A 8 15.78 11.53 3.87
N LEU A 9 15.09 12.18 4.80
CA LEU A 9 14.00 11.56 5.56
C LEU A 9 12.85 11.13 4.64
N HIS A 10 12.46 11.97 3.67
CA HIS A 10 11.48 11.59 2.65
C HIS A 10 11.85 10.27 1.96
N ILE A 11 13.09 10.15 1.47
CA ILE A 11 13.59 8.96 0.79
C ILE A 11 13.64 7.74 1.73
N VAL A 12 14.15 7.90 2.95
CA VAL A 12 14.20 6.82 3.95
C VAL A 12 12.81 6.27 4.24
N PHE A 13 11.81 7.14 4.39
CA PHE A 13 10.43 6.70 4.62
C PHE A 13 9.76 6.13 3.37
N VAL A 14 10.15 6.54 2.16
CA VAL A 14 9.75 5.82 0.93
C VAL A 14 10.29 4.38 0.96
N PHE A 15 11.57 4.17 1.29
CA PHE A 15 12.10 2.81 1.44
C PHE A 15 11.40 2.01 2.55
N GLY A 16 11.17 2.64 3.71
CA GLY A 16 10.41 2.01 4.80
C GLY A 16 9.01 1.59 4.37
N TYR A 17 8.32 2.43 3.60
CA TYR A 17 7.01 2.11 3.02
C TYR A 17 7.11 0.94 2.04
N LEU A 18 8.07 0.96 1.10
CA LEU A 18 8.24 -0.10 0.11
C LEU A 18 8.57 -1.45 0.76
N LEU A 19 9.36 -1.47 1.83
CA LEU A 19 9.67 -2.68 2.58
C LEU A 19 8.43 -3.24 3.30
N ALA A 20 7.73 -2.40 4.07
CA ALA A 20 6.55 -2.82 4.81
C ALA A 20 5.39 -3.21 3.88
N HIS A 21 5.11 -2.38 2.86
CA HIS A 21 4.10 -2.67 1.85
C HIS A 21 4.48 -3.89 1.00
N GLY A 22 5.77 -4.07 0.71
CA GLY A 22 6.32 -5.20 -0.03
C GLY A 22 6.00 -6.55 0.60
N VAL A 23 5.92 -6.65 1.93
CA VAL A 23 5.43 -7.85 2.63
C VAL A 23 4.00 -8.18 2.19
N SER A 24 3.10 -7.19 2.21
CA SER A 24 1.71 -7.37 1.80
C SER A 24 1.58 -7.73 0.31
N ALA A 25 2.43 -7.15 -0.54
CA ALA A 25 2.49 -7.46 -1.96
C ALA A 25 3.00 -8.90 -2.21
N ALA A 26 4.06 -9.32 -1.53
CA ALA A 26 4.58 -10.69 -1.65
C ALA A 26 3.54 -11.73 -1.21
N VAL A 27 2.86 -11.47 -0.09
CA VAL A 27 1.73 -12.30 0.39
C VAL A 27 0.61 -12.37 -0.65
N ALA A 28 0.26 -11.26 -1.30
CA ALA A 28 -0.76 -11.23 -2.33
C ALA A 28 -0.47 -12.19 -3.50
N PHE A 29 0.80 -12.28 -3.92
CA PHE A 29 1.23 -13.27 -4.93
C PHE A 29 1.24 -14.70 -4.39
N ALA A 30 1.69 -14.92 -3.17
CA ALA A 30 1.74 -16.25 -2.56
C ALA A 30 0.33 -16.84 -2.38
N LEU A 31 -0.63 -16.04 -1.90
CA LEU A 31 -2.02 -16.43 -1.67
C LEU A 31 -2.74 -16.93 -2.93
N LYS A 32 -2.32 -16.50 -4.13
CA LYS A 32 -2.92 -17.01 -5.38
C LYS A 32 -2.73 -18.51 -5.56
N LYS A 33 -1.60 -19.04 -5.09
CA LYS A 33 -1.19 -20.43 -5.29
C LYS A 33 -1.44 -21.31 -4.08
N GLU A 34 -1.61 -20.70 -2.90
CA GLU A 34 -1.80 -21.44 -1.66
C GLU A 34 -3.20 -22.08 -1.58
N ARG A 35 -3.26 -23.29 -1.02
CA ARG A 35 -4.50 -24.00 -0.74
C ARG A 35 -4.59 -24.47 0.70
N ASP A 36 -3.51 -24.52 1.46
CA ASP A 36 -3.58 -24.84 2.89
C ASP A 36 -4.26 -23.70 3.68
N PRO A 37 -5.42 -23.94 4.32
CA PRO A 37 -6.15 -22.92 5.08
C PRO A 37 -5.33 -22.33 6.23
N GLN A 38 -4.47 -23.12 6.89
CA GLN A 38 -3.64 -22.63 7.99
C GLN A 38 -2.57 -21.66 7.47
N ARG A 39 -1.94 -21.99 6.33
CA ARG A 39 -0.95 -21.11 5.68
C ARG A 39 -1.59 -19.83 5.15
N ILE A 40 -2.81 -19.92 4.60
CA ILE A 40 -3.57 -18.74 4.17
C ILE A 40 -3.79 -17.79 5.34
N ARG A 41 -4.29 -18.29 6.48
CA ARG A 41 -4.49 -17.47 7.69
C ARG A 41 -3.20 -16.81 8.15
N ALA A 42 -2.12 -17.59 8.27
CA ALA A 42 -0.82 -17.08 8.69
C ALA A 42 -0.28 -15.97 7.76
N MET A 43 -0.43 -16.14 6.45
CA MET A 43 -0.03 -15.12 5.47
C MET A 43 -0.90 -13.86 5.54
N LEU A 44 -2.21 -14.02 5.70
CA LEU A 44 -3.14 -12.89 5.85
C LEU A 44 -2.86 -12.07 7.12
N ASP A 45 -2.48 -12.74 8.21
CA ASP A 45 -2.06 -12.12 9.46
C ASP A 45 -0.70 -11.42 9.33
N LEU A 46 0.29 -12.06 8.69
CA LEU A 46 1.58 -11.44 8.38
C LEU A 46 1.40 -10.17 7.54
N SER A 47 0.54 -10.23 6.52
CA SER A 47 0.19 -9.06 5.71
C SER A 47 -0.46 -7.96 6.56
N ALA A 48 -1.40 -8.30 7.46
CA ALA A 48 -2.03 -7.33 8.36
C ALA A 48 -1.03 -6.70 9.36
N ALA A 49 -0.08 -7.49 9.86
CA ALA A 49 0.96 -7.02 10.79
C ALA A 49 1.89 -5.97 10.18
N SER A 50 2.02 -5.94 8.84
CA SER A 50 2.81 -4.91 8.14
C SER A 50 2.13 -3.53 8.08
N TYR A 51 0.81 -3.44 8.33
CA TYR A 51 0.03 -2.22 8.09
C TYR A 51 0.47 -1.04 8.96
N PRO A 52 0.72 -1.18 10.29
CA PRO A 52 1.14 -0.05 11.10
C PRO A 52 2.41 0.61 10.58
N THR A 53 3.44 -0.18 10.27
CA THR A 53 4.71 0.32 9.72
C THR A 53 4.50 0.95 8.34
N MET A 54 3.73 0.30 7.47
CA MET A 54 3.38 0.83 6.15
C MET A 54 2.71 2.20 6.26
N PHE A 55 1.66 2.35 7.07
CA PHE A 55 0.95 3.62 7.20
C PHE A 55 1.81 4.70 7.87
N MET A 56 2.59 4.34 8.89
CA MET A 56 3.54 5.27 9.52
C MET A 56 4.54 5.81 8.49
N SER A 57 5.15 4.93 7.69
CA SER A 57 6.09 5.34 6.64
C SER A 57 5.41 6.16 5.53
N LEU A 58 4.19 5.79 5.14
CA LEU A 58 3.39 6.54 4.16
C LEU A 58 3.16 7.99 4.61
N TYR A 59 2.63 8.17 5.83
CA TYR A 59 2.38 9.50 6.37
C TYR A 59 3.68 10.31 6.55
N ALA A 60 4.76 9.64 6.97
CA ALA A 60 6.04 10.29 7.15
C ALA A 60 6.62 10.81 5.82
N PHE A 61 6.71 9.98 4.77
CA PHE A 61 7.28 10.47 3.51
C PHE A 61 6.41 11.56 2.87
N ILE A 62 5.08 11.47 2.97
CA ILE A 62 4.18 12.54 2.50
C ILE A 62 4.48 13.84 3.24
N THR A 63 4.60 13.78 4.56
CA THR A 63 4.90 14.95 5.41
C THR A 63 6.21 15.61 5.00
N PHE A 64 7.29 14.84 4.87
CA PHE A 64 8.58 15.39 4.44
C PHE A 64 8.54 15.91 2.99
N GLY A 65 7.78 15.29 2.10
CA GLY A 65 7.57 15.78 0.73
C GLY A 65 6.87 17.14 0.70
N ILE A 66 5.84 17.33 1.53
CA ILE A 66 5.14 18.61 1.69
C ILE A 66 6.09 19.69 2.23
N ILE A 67 6.88 19.37 3.27
CA ILE A 67 7.86 20.29 3.84
C ILE A 67 8.89 20.72 2.78
N ALA A 68 9.43 19.77 2.00
CA ALA A 68 10.36 20.06 0.91
C ALA A 68 9.73 20.97 -0.16
N GLY A 69 8.46 20.73 -0.50
CA GLY A 69 7.69 21.55 -1.42
C GLY A 69 7.59 23.01 -0.99
N PHE A 70 7.37 23.27 0.30
CA PHE A 70 7.37 24.63 0.84
C PHE A 70 8.78 25.25 0.87
N GLN A 71 9.80 24.51 1.32
CA GLN A 71 11.17 25.01 1.42
C GLN A 71 11.74 25.49 0.07
N MET A 72 11.36 24.81 -1.02
CA MET A 72 11.83 25.13 -2.37
C MET A 72 10.80 25.87 -3.22
N ASN A 73 9.67 26.26 -2.63
CA ASN A 73 8.56 26.92 -3.31
C ASN A 73 8.12 26.19 -4.60
N TRP A 74 7.94 24.87 -4.51
CA TRP A 74 7.61 24.03 -5.67
C TRP A 74 6.14 24.04 -6.06
N TRP A 75 5.26 24.55 -5.19
CA TRP A 75 3.81 24.57 -5.40
C TRP A 75 3.34 25.34 -6.64
N LYS A 76 4.22 26.14 -7.25
CA LYS A 76 3.98 26.83 -8.53
C LYS A 76 4.21 25.97 -9.77
N PHE A 77 4.88 24.83 -9.64
CA PHE A 77 5.17 23.92 -10.77
C PHE A 77 4.09 22.86 -10.89
N GLY A 78 3.75 22.45 -12.11
CA GLY A 78 2.67 21.47 -12.29
C GLY A 78 3.08 20.05 -11.88
N TRP A 79 4.37 19.68 -11.98
CA TRP A 79 4.81 18.31 -11.72
C TRP A 79 4.49 17.84 -10.29
N ILE A 80 4.47 18.76 -9.30
CA ILE A 80 4.16 18.42 -7.91
C ILE A 80 2.68 18.11 -7.74
N TRP A 81 1.80 18.88 -8.39
CA TRP A 81 0.37 18.64 -8.38
C TRP A 81 0.01 17.33 -9.07
N VAL A 82 0.63 17.04 -10.21
CA VAL A 82 0.45 15.76 -10.91
C VAL A 82 0.92 14.60 -10.04
N SER A 83 2.06 14.74 -9.35
CA SER A 83 2.56 13.72 -8.42
C SER A 83 1.57 13.44 -7.28
N ILE A 84 0.97 14.48 -6.71
CA ILE A 84 -0.03 14.36 -5.63
C ILE A 84 -1.30 13.69 -6.15
N VAL A 85 -1.82 14.11 -7.30
CA VAL A 85 -3.02 13.48 -7.91
C VAL A 85 -2.77 12.01 -8.19
N ILE A 86 -1.62 11.65 -8.76
CA ILE A 86 -1.25 10.25 -9.00
C ILE A 86 -1.18 9.48 -7.67
N LEU A 87 -0.55 10.04 -6.63
CA LEU A 87 -0.49 9.38 -5.32
C LEU A 87 -1.89 9.11 -4.75
N LEU A 88 -2.79 10.09 -4.80
CA LEU A 88 -4.17 9.93 -4.34
C LEU A 88 -4.92 8.86 -5.14
N LEU A 89 -4.73 8.83 -6.46
CA LEU A 89 -5.30 7.79 -7.33
C LEU A 89 -4.76 6.41 -6.97
N ILE A 90 -3.45 6.26 -6.75
CA ILE A 90 -2.86 4.98 -6.32
C ILE A 90 -3.50 4.52 -5.00
N VAL A 91 -3.56 5.39 -4.00
CA VAL A 91 -4.14 5.08 -2.68
C VAL A 91 -5.60 4.65 -2.83
N PHE A 92 -6.39 5.38 -3.60
CA PHE A 92 -7.79 5.04 -3.85
C PHE A 92 -7.94 3.67 -4.53
N LEU A 93 -7.22 3.44 -5.63
CA LEU A 93 -7.28 2.20 -6.39
C LEU A 93 -6.80 1.00 -5.54
N MET A 94 -5.75 1.18 -4.74
CA MET A 94 -5.25 0.15 -3.82
C MET A 94 -6.27 -0.18 -2.72
N MET A 95 -6.98 0.80 -2.18
CA MET A 95 -8.04 0.55 -1.21
C MET A 95 -9.22 -0.21 -1.85
N ALA A 96 -9.62 0.19 -3.06
CA ALA A 96 -10.74 -0.43 -3.77
C ALA A 96 -10.44 -1.87 -4.20
N PHE A 97 -9.31 -2.11 -4.85
CA PHE A 97 -8.98 -3.41 -5.45
C PHE A 97 -8.15 -4.32 -4.53
N GLY A 98 -7.38 -3.76 -3.61
CA GLY A 98 -6.60 -4.52 -2.64
C GLY A 98 -7.32 -4.60 -1.29
N GLY A 99 -7.47 -3.45 -0.63
CA GLY A 99 -7.98 -3.35 0.75
C GLY A 99 -9.32 -4.04 0.96
N GLY A 100 -10.28 -3.83 0.05
CA GLY A 100 -11.60 -4.47 0.10
C GLY A 100 -11.52 -6.00 0.03
N LEU A 101 -10.94 -6.55 -1.04
CA LEU A 101 -10.88 -8.00 -1.28
C LEU A 101 -10.06 -8.74 -0.22
N TYR A 102 -8.91 -8.20 0.21
CA TYR A 102 -8.13 -8.83 1.27
C TYR A 102 -8.75 -8.64 2.67
N GLY A 103 -9.58 -7.61 2.86
CA GLY A 103 -10.42 -7.48 4.05
C GLY A 103 -11.49 -8.58 4.10
N GLU A 104 -12.18 -8.81 2.99
CA GLU A 104 -13.14 -9.92 2.84
C GLU A 104 -12.48 -11.29 3.01
N ALA A 105 -11.29 -11.50 2.44
CA ALA A 105 -10.55 -12.74 2.59
C ALA A 105 -10.17 -13.02 4.04
N ARG A 106 -9.73 -11.99 4.80
CA ARG A 106 -9.46 -12.12 6.24
C ARG A 106 -10.70 -12.47 7.04
N LYS A 107 -11.80 -11.78 6.76
CA LYS A 107 -13.09 -12.05 7.39
C LYS A 107 -13.52 -13.50 7.16
N ALA A 108 -13.46 -13.97 5.91
CA ALA A 108 -13.82 -15.35 5.55
C ALA A 108 -12.86 -16.38 6.16
N ALA A 109 -11.56 -16.07 6.23
CA ALA A 109 -10.57 -16.93 6.84
C ALA A 109 -10.66 -16.98 8.39
N GLY A 110 -11.52 -16.18 9.00
CA GLY A 110 -11.67 -16.10 10.46
C GLY A 110 -10.49 -15.43 11.15
N THR A 111 -9.87 -14.43 10.50
CA THR A 111 -8.82 -13.60 11.11
C THR A 111 -9.31 -12.17 11.34
N ARG A 112 -8.50 -11.37 12.05
CA ARG A 112 -8.80 -9.95 12.27
C ARG A 112 -8.84 -9.25 10.91
N TYR A 113 -9.91 -8.51 10.63
CA TYR A 113 -10.12 -7.92 9.32
C TYR A 113 -10.36 -6.40 9.40
N ASN A 114 -10.14 -5.71 8.29
CA ASN A 114 -10.32 -4.28 8.16
C ASN A 114 -11.43 -3.97 7.15
N VAL A 115 -12.35 -3.07 7.51
CA VAL A 115 -13.36 -2.52 6.60
C VAL A 115 -13.29 -1.01 6.66
N LYS A 116 -12.98 -0.37 5.52
CA LYS A 116 -12.89 1.09 5.37
C LYS A 116 -12.03 1.75 6.46
N GLY A 117 -10.89 1.17 6.78
CA GLY A 117 -9.95 1.69 7.79
C GLY A 117 -10.25 1.25 9.23
N LYS A 118 -11.43 0.69 9.52
CA LYS A 118 -11.78 0.18 10.85
C LYS A 118 -11.46 -1.30 11.00
N TRP A 119 -10.78 -1.65 12.08
CA TRP A 119 -10.45 -3.04 12.41
C TRP A 119 -11.57 -3.69 13.23
N PHE A 120 -11.88 -4.95 12.91
CA PHE A 120 -12.89 -5.76 13.55
C PHE A 120 -12.28 -7.06 14.10
N PRO A 121 -12.84 -7.62 15.20
CA PRO A 121 -12.40 -8.91 15.72
C PRO A 121 -12.66 -10.04 14.71
N PRO A 122 -11.97 -11.20 14.85
CA PRO A 122 -12.27 -12.38 14.04
C PRO A 122 -13.73 -12.83 14.16
N GLU A 123 -14.28 -13.31 13.05
CA GLU A 123 -15.57 -14.00 12.99
C GLU A 123 -15.33 -15.51 12.74
N PRO A 124 -16.33 -16.38 12.96
CA PRO A 124 -16.21 -17.79 12.58
C PRO A 124 -15.78 -17.93 11.13
N ALA A 125 -14.75 -18.77 10.89
CA ALA A 125 -14.26 -19.01 9.55
C ALA A 125 -15.36 -19.63 8.68
N LYS A 126 -15.41 -19.17 7.43
CA LYS A 126 -16.22 -19.75 6.37
C LYS A 126 -15.62 -21.05 5.86
N SER A 127 -16.33 -21.71 4.95
CA SER A 127 -15.80 -22.86 4.21
C SER A 127 -14.53 -22.49 3.44
N ASP A 128 -13.64 -23.45 3.25
CA ASP A 128 -12.39 -23.24 2.52
C ASP A 128 -12.67 -22.84 1.06
N GLU A 129 -13.72 -23.39 0.46
CA GLU A 129 -14.20 -23.06 -0.88
C GLU A 129 -14.58 -21.57 -1.02
N GLU A 130 -15.27 -21.01 -0.02
CA GLU A 130 -15.62 -19.58 -0.01
C GLU A 130 -14.37 -18.70 0.11
N VAL A 131 -13.39 -19.10 0.93
CA VAL A 131 -12.12 -18.39 1.05
C VAL A 131 -11.36 -18.39 -0.28
N TYR A 132 -11.27 -19.55 -0.94
CA TYR A 132 -10.62 -19.66 -2.25
C TYR A 132 -11.34 -18.83 -3.32
N ALA A 133 -12.68 -18.82 -3.32
CA ALA A 133 -13.46 -18.03 -4.26
C ALA A 133 -13.21 -16.51 -4.12
N ILE A 134 -12.98 -16.02 -2.89
CA ILE A 134 -12.61 -14.61 -2.66
C ILE A 134 -11.18 -14.36 -3.15
N LEU A 135 -10.21 -15.22 -2.80
CA LEU A 135 -8.82 -15.08 -3.23
C LEU A 135 -8.68 -15.17 -4.76
N ALA A 136 -9.53 -15.93 -5.45
CA ALA A 136 -9.57 -16.02 -6.90
C ALA A 136 -9.88 -14.66 -7.57
N LYS A 137 -10.64 -13.77 -6.92
CA LYS A 137 -10.98 -12.43 -7.42
C LYS A 137 -9.84 -11.42 -7.32
N THR A 138 -8.85 -11.67 -6.46
CA THR A 138 -7.70 -10.76 -6.30
C THR A 138 -6.86 -10.69 -7.58
N ASN A 139 -6.15 -9.58 -7.80
CA ASN A 139 -5.25 -9.45 -8.95
C ASN A 139 -3.92 -8.80 -8.53
N PRO A 140 -2.95 -9.58 -8.03
CA PRO A 140 -1.70 -9.02 -7.52
C PRO A 140 -0.88 -8.33 -8.62
N ILE A 141 -0.97 -8.78 -9.89
CA ILE A 141 -0.28 -8.14 -11.02
C ILE A 141 -0.84 -6.73 -11.25
N LEU A 142 -2.17 -6.59 -11.30
CA LEU A 142 -2.81 -5.28 -11.44
C LEU A 142 -2.41 -4.34 -10.30
N LEU A 143 -2.42 -4.83 -9.06
CA LEU A 143 -1.98 -4.05 -7.90
C LEU A 143 -0.51 -3.64 -8.02
N THR A 144 0.38 -4.52 -8.50
CA THR A 144 1.78 -4.16 -8.75
C THR A 144 1.90 -3.08 -9.83
N VAL A 145 1.16 -3.17 -10.93
CA VAL A 145 1.18 -2.14 -11.98
C VAL A 145 0.71 -0.79 -11.44
N ILE A 146 -0.37 -0.76 -10.67
CA ILE A 146 -0.88 0.46 -10.03
C ILE A 146 0.14 1.03 -9.04
N GLY A 147 0.66 0.20 -8.15
CA GLY A 147 1.56 0.62 -7.08
C GLY A 147 2.94 0.98 -7.62
N TYR A 148 3.69 -0.02 -8.10
CA TYR A 148 5.05 0.17 -8.58
C TYR A 148 5.10 1.09 -9.79
N GLY A 149 4.22 0.90 -10.78
CA GLY A 149 4.17 1.75 -11.96
C GLY A 149 3.82 3.21 -11.62
N GLY A 150 2.84 3.41 -10.73
CA GLY A 150 2.48 4.74 -10.25
C GLY A 150 3.62 5.43 -9.48
N PHE A 151 4.30 4.72 -8.58
CA PHE A 151 5.47 5.26 -7.87
C PHE A 151 6.64 5.55 -8.80
N ALA A 152 6.87 4.73 -9.85
CA ALA A 152 7.91 5.00 -10.84
C ALA A 152 7.64 6.31 -11.62
N ILE A 153 6.38 6.58 -11.97
CA ILE A 153 5.98 7.84 -12.62
C ILE A 153 6.20 9.02 -11.66
N ILE A 154 5.80 8.90 -10.39
CA ILE A 154 6.03 9.95 -9.38
C ILE A 154 7.53 10.21 -9.22
N ALA A 155 8.35 9.18 -9.10
CA ALA A 155 9.79 9.32 -8.98
C ALA A 155 10.38 10.05 -10.21
N TRP A 156 9.94 9.69 -11.41
CA TRP A 156 10.36 10.38 -12.63
C TRP A 156 9.96 11.87 -12.62
N LEU A 157 8.72 12.21 -12.23
CA LEU A 157 8.27 13.60 -12.11
C LEU A 157 9.13 14.41 -11.14
N MET A 158 9.50 13.82 -9.99
CA MET A 158 10.31 14.48 -8.97
C MET A 158 11.78 14.67 -9.39
N ILE A 159 12.31 13.77 -10.25
CA ILE A 159 13.66 13.88 -10.79
C ILE A 159 13.70 14.90 -11.94
N ALA A 160 12.89 14.66 -12.97
CA ALA A 160 12.91 15.42 -14.22
C ALA A 160 12.30 16.82 -14.09
N LYS A 161 11.29 16.99 -13.21
CA LYS A 161 10.58 18.26 -12.99
C LYS A 161 10.20 18.99 -14.29
N PRO A 162 9.47 18.33 -15.23
CA PRO A 162 9.35 18.80 -16.60
C PRO A 162 8.50 20.08 -16.81
N PHE A 163 7.70 20.50 -15.81
CA PHE A 163 6.80 21.66 -15.89
C PHE A 163 6.37 22.17 -14.51
#